data_AF-A0AAA9ZSV8-F1
#
_entry.id   AF-A0AAA9ZSV8-F1
#
_cell.length_a   1.000
_cell.length_b   1.000
_cell.length_c   1.000
_cell.angle_alpha   90.00
_cell.angle_beta   90.00
_cell.angle_gamma   90.00
#
_symmetry.space_group_name_H-M   'P 1'
#
loop_
_entity.id
_entity.type
_entity.pdbx_description
1 polymer ?
#
loop_
_entity_poly.entity_id
_entity_poly.type
_entity_poly.pdbx_seq_one_letter_code
_entity_poly.pdbx_strand_id
1 'polypeptide(L)'
;METRSSMSHNPPPVVASGPNVCRVCLVSGAALAPLATEPKPMESIFTIIGEYEDQTLFSLLVAICAPLGQREMLPVATGGGAGGGAPERICQGCKWRLLAAYELHRTCLRSDDKLRERVEAIRKKV
;
A
#
# COMPACT_ATOMS: atom_id res chain seq x y z
N MET A 1 -16.11 -8.00 -41.71
CA MET A 1 -14.99 -8.31 -40.81
C MET A 1 -14.69 -7.04 -40.04
N GLU A 2 -15.34 -6.85 -38.89
CA GLU A 2 -15.17 -5.64 -38.07
C GLU A 2 -14.14 -5.90 -36.98
N THR A 3 -13.10 -5.09 -36.97
CA THR A 3 -11.95 -5.15 -36.07
C THR A 3 -12.35 -4.64 -34.68
N ARG A 4 -12.43 -5.55 -33.70
CA ARG A 4 -12.55 -5.19 -32.29
C ARG A 4 -11.29 -4.45 -31.84
N SER A 5 -11.42 -3.14 -31.65
CA SER A 5 -10.42 -2.33 -30.96
C SER A 5 -10.48 -2.64 -29.45
N SER A 6 -9.43 -3.26 -28.94
CA SER A 6 -9.22 -3.46 -27.51
C SER A 6 -8.90 -2.11 -26.85
N MET A 7 -9.90 -1.47 -26.27
CA MET A 7 -9.69 -0.30 -25.41
C MET A 7 -9.11 -0.77 -24.08
N SER A 8 -7.81 -0.53 -23.90
CA SER A 8 -7.13 -0.61 -22.61
C SER A 8 -7.74 0.44 -21.69
N HIS A 9 -8.65 0.02 -20.81
CA HIS A 9 -9.21 0.86 -19.76
C HIS A 9 -8.16 0.98 -18.65
N ASN A 10 -7.20 1.90 -18.82
CA ASN A 10 -6.45 2.38 -17.67
C ASN A 10 -7.44 3.16 -16.79
N PRO A 11 -7.72 2.73 -15.54
CA PRO A 11 -8.56 3.51 -14.65
C PRO A 11 -7.93 4.90 -14.43
N PRO A 12 -8.76 5.94 -14.24
CA PRO A 12 -8.25 7.29 -13.99
C PRO A 12 -7.31 7.28 -12.78
N PRO A 13 -6.24 8.09 -12.78
CA PRO A 13 -5.30 8.14 -11.68
C PRO A 13 -6.05 8.52 -10.39
N VAL A 14 -5.98 7.67 -9.38
CA VAL A 14 -6.62 7.93 -8.08
C VAL A 14 -5.90 9.11 -7.44
N VAL A 15 -6.55 10.28 -7.45
CA VAL A 15 -5.91 11.55 -7.09
C VAL A 15 -5.78 11.64 -5.56
N ALA A 16 -4.55 11.61 -5.06
CA ALA A 16 -4.28 11.85 -3.65
C ALA A 16 -4.54 13.34 -3.30
N SER A 17 -5.45 13.58 -2.36
CA SER A 17 -5.92 14.90 -1.93
C SER A 17 -5.17 15.42 -0.69
N GLY A 18 -4.42 14.55 0.00
CA GLY A 18 -3.61 14.87 1.18
C GLY A 18 -2.26 15.55 0.90
N PRO A 19 -1.49 15.86 1.97
CA PRO A 19 -0.18 16.53 1.87
C PRO A 19 0.82 15.75 1.00
N ASN A 20 1.75 16.45 0.35
CA ASN A 20 2.81 15.86 -0.47
C ASN A 20 3.95 15.25 0.36
N VAL A 21 3.58 14.31 1.23
CA VAL A 21 4.44 13.65 2.22
C VAL A 21 4.22 12.14 2.11
N CYS A 22 5.30 11.37 2.20
CA CYS A 22 5.20 9.91 2.21
C CYS A 22 4.52 9.41 3.50
N ARG A 23 3.46 8.61 3.38
CA ARG A 23 2.72 8.03 4.51
C ARG A 23 3.56 7.14 5.42
N VAL A 24 4.64 6.55 4.90
CA VAL A 24 5.47 5.59 5.64
C VAL A 24 6.65 6.29 6.31
N CYS A 25 7.43 7.08 5.56
CA CYS A 25 8.67 7.69 6.08
C CYS A 25 8.55 9.18 6.41
N LEU A 26 7.39 9.79 6.18
CA LEU A 26 7.10 11.22 6.42
C LEU A 26 8.02 12.20 5.67
N VAL A 27 8.80 11.72 4.69
CA VAL A 27 9.62 12.58 3.82
C VAL A 27 8.70 13.33 2.85
N SER A 28 8.85 14.66 2.81
CA SER A 28 8.16 15.53 1.86
C SER A 28 8.77 15.40 0.46
N GLY A 29 7.93 15.46 -0.58
CA GLY A 29 8.39 15.49 -1.97
C GLY A 29 9.30 16.68 -2.28
N ALA A 30 9.14 17.79 -1.53
CA ALA A 30 9.97 18.98 -1.65
C ALA A 30 11.39 18.80 -1.05
N ALA A 31 11.56 17.93 -0.05
CA ALA A 31 12.86 17.73 0.62
C ALA A 31 13.85 16.90 -0.21
N LEU A 32 13.38 16.21 -1.26
CA LEU A 32 14.19 15.44 -2.20
C LEU A 32 14.64 16.26 -3.42
N ALA A 33 14.24 17.53 -3.51
CA ALA A 33 14.51 18.42 -4.63
C ALA A 33 15.93 19.01 -4.75
N PRO A 34 16.77 19.18 -3.69
CA PRO A 34 18.04 19.92 -3.87
C PRO A 34 19.10 19.23 -4.74
N LEU A 35 18.95 17.93 -5.06
CA LEU A 35 19.93 17.13 -5.80
C LEU A 35 19.36 16.43 -7.04
N ALA A 36 18.05 16.53 -7.27
CA ALA A 36 17.38 15.93 -8.41
C ALA A 36 16.63 17.01 -9.17
N THR A 37 16.89 17.11 -10.47
CA THR A 37 16.26 18.07 -11.40
C THR A 37 14.73 17.94 -11.48
N GLU A 38 14.15 16.86 -10.93
CA GLU A 38 12.73 16.58 -10.94
C GLU A 38 12.29 16.04 -9.56
N PRO A 39 11.22 16.56 -8.94
CA PRO A 39 10.67 15.98 -7.73
C PRO A 39 10.25 14.53 -8.00
N LYS A 40 10.82 13.57 -7.27
CA LYS A 40 10.54 12.14 -7.46
C LYS A 40 9.03 11.91 -7.25
N PRO A 41 8.29 11.42 -8.26
CA PRO A 41 6.84 11.35 -8.18
C PRO A 41 6.43 10.37 -7.06
N MET A 42 5.55 10.83 -6.18
CA MET A 42 4.90 9.96 -5.20
C MET A 42 3.60 9.41 -5.78
N GLU A 43 3.29 8.18 -5.42
CA GLU A 43 2.11 7.46 -5.89
C GLU A 43 1.01 7.50 -4.83
N SER A 44 -0.26 7.47 -5.26
CA SER A 44 -1.39 7.35 -4.36
C SER A 44 -1.38 6.00 -3.65
N ILE A 45 -1.63 5.98 -2.34
CA ILE A 45 -1.80 4.70 -1.61
C ILE A 45 -3.08 3.97 -2.01
N PHE A 46 -4.00 4.62 -2.71
CA PHE A 46 -5.22 4.01 -3.22
C PHE A 46 -5.04 3.39 -4.62
N THR A 47 -3.82 3.42 -5.17
CA THR A 47 -3.52 2.72 -6.44
C THR A 47 -3.69 1.21 -6.27
N ILE A 48 -4.40 0.60 -7.23
CA ILE A 48 -4.62 -0.84 -7.35
C ILE A 48 -3.34 -1.53 -7.84
N ILE A 49 -3.00 -2.66 -7.22
CA ILE A 49 -1.84 -3.48 -7.56
C ILE A 49 -2.32 -4.83 -8.10
N GLY A 50 -2.27 -5.00 -9.43
CA GLY A 50 -2.83 -6.18 -10.12
C GLY A 50 -2.17 -7.51 -9.73
N GLU A 51 -0.92 -7.51 -9.26
CA GLU A 51 -0.23 -8.72 -8.78
C GLU A 51 -0.75 -9.24 -7.41
N TYR A 52 -1.56 -8.46 -6.70
CA TYR A 52 -2.12 -8.79 -5.40
C TYR A 52 -3.66 -8.77 -5.38
N GLU A 53 -4.29 -9.43 -6.36
CA GLU A 53 -5.76 -9.62 -6.38
C GLU A 53 -6.52 -8.28 -6.34
N ASP A 54 -6.01 -7.31 -7.11
CA ASP A 54 -6.54 -5.94 -7.19
C ASP A 54 -6.61 -5.19 -5.84
N GLN A 55 -5.78 -5.57 -4.87
CA GLN A 55 -5.62 -4.83 -3.63
C GLN A 55 -4.93 -3.48 -3.84
N THR A 56 -5.27 -2.50 -3.00
CA THR A 56 -4.59 -1.20 -3.01
C THR A 56 -3.32 -1.23 -2.15
N LEU A 57 -2.38 -0.32 -2.40
CA LEU A 57 -1.21 -0.14 -1.52
C LEU A 57 -1.63 0.13 -0.06
N PHE A 58 -2.75 0.81 0.15
CA PHE A 58 -3.36 1.03 1.45
C PHE A 58 -3.79 -0.28 2.12
N SER A 59 -4.47 -1.16 1.38
CA SER A 59 -4.84 -2.51 1.86
C SER A 59 -3.62 -3.30 2.31
N LEU A 60 -2.52 -3.25 1.54
CA LEU A 60 -1.27 -3.93 1.89
C LEU A 60 -0.64 -3.32 3.16
N LEU A 61 -0.64 -1.99 3.28
CA LEU A 61 -0.15 -1.29 4.47
C LEU A 61 -0.92 -1.71 5.72
N VAL A 62 -2.25 -1.76 5.65
CA VAL A 62 -3.10 -2.16 6.77
C VAL A 62 -2.85 -3.61 7.18
N ALA A 63 -2.66 -4.51 6.21
CA ALA A 63 -2.36 -5.91 6.48
C ALA A 63 -1.03 -6.12 7.22
N ILE A 64 0.01 -5.33 6.90
CA ILE A 64 1.35 -5.50 7.47
C ILE A 64 1.53 -4.75 8.78
N CYS A 65 0.97 -3.55 8.89
CA CYS A 65 1.34 -2.60 9.94
C CYS A 65 0.25 -2.43 11.01
N ALA A 66 -0.36 -3.51 11.50
CA ALA A 66 -1.38 -3.38 12.53
C ALA A 66 -0.84 -2.65 13.80
N PRO A 67 -1.57 -1.67 14.37
CA PRO A 67 -2.96 -1.31 14.06
C PRO A 67 -3.08 0.05 13.33
N LEU A 68 -2.33 0.29 12.23
CA LEU A 68 -2.53 1.49 11.41
C LEU A 68 -4.00 1.64 10.96
N GLY A 69 -4.68 0.52 10.65
CA GLY A 69 -6.10 0.50 10.31
C GLY A 69 -7.05 0.99 11.42
N GLN A 70 -6.65 0.95 12.70
CA GLN A 70 -7.46 1.45 13.82
C GLN A 70 -7.25 2.94 14.08
N ARG A 71 -6.07 3.48 13.76
CA ARG A 71 -5.73 4.89 13.99
C ARG A 71 -6.23 5.83 12.90
N GLU A 72 -6.50 5.31 11.70
CA GLU A 72 -6.96 6.10 10.55
C GLU A 72 -8.40 6.61 10.69
N MET A 73 -9.21 5.96 11.54
CA MET A 73 -10.57 6.39 11.87
C MET A 73 -10.61 7.52 12.90
N LEU A 74 -9.47 7.85 13.54
CA LEU A 74 -9.40 8.97 14.45
C LEU A 74 -9.12 10.24 13.64
N PRO A 75 -9.96 11.30 13.74
CA PRO A 75 -9.65 12.58 13.13
C PRO A 75 -8.30 13.04 13.69
N VAL A 76 -7.29 13.12 12.82
CA VAL A 76 -5.97 13.60 13.20
C VAL A 76 -6.11 15.09 13.49
N ALA A 77 -6.29 15.43 14.77
CA ALA A 77 -6.23 16.78 15.27
C ALA A 77 -4.78 17.26 15.26
N THR A 78 -4.21 17.53 14.08
CA THR A 78 -3.08 18.45 13.99
C THR A 78 -3.63 19.83 14.29
N GLY A 79 -3.34 20.34 15.48
CA GLY A 79 -3.70 21.69 15.88
C GLY A 79 -3.18 22.72 14.88
N GLY A 80 -4.10 23.51 14.32
CA GLY A 80 -3.83 24.74 13.58
C GLY A 80 -3.83 24.62 12.06
N GLY A 81 -4.94 25.04 11.43
CA GLY A 81 -5.00 25.39 10.00
C GLY A 81 -5.80 24.41 9.14
N ALA A 82 -6.75 24.94 8.38
CA ALA A 82 -7.68 24.21 7.53
C ALA A 82 -6.96 23.29 6.51
N GLY A 83 -7.27 21.99 6.52
CA GLY A 83 -6.87 21.04 5.46
C GLY A 83 -6.04 19.80 5.87
N GLY A 84 -5.93 19.48 7.16
CA GLY A 84 -5.10 18.37 7.66
C GLY A 84 -5.65 16.96 7.42
N GLY A 85 -5.59 16.47 6.17
CA GLY A 85 -5.77 15.04 5.86
C GLY A 85 -4.51 14.23 6.16
N ALA A 86 -4.67 12.95 6.53
CA ALA A 86 -3.53 12.05 6.69
C ALA A 86 -2.79 11.88 5.34
N PRO A 87 -1.48 11.60 5.29
CA PRO A 87 -0.78 11.47 4.03
C PRO A 87 -1.33 10.30 3.19
N GLU A 88 -1.71 10.59 1.94
CA GLU A 88 -2.31 9.64 0.99
C GLU A 88 -1.31 9.21 -0.10
N ARG A 89 -0.03 9.53 0.08
CA ARG A 89 1.03 9.33 -0.91
C ARG A 89 2.13 8.44 -0.37
N ILE A 90 2.79 7.68 -1.24
CA ILE A 90 3.92 6.83 -0.90
C ILE A 90 5.08 7.09 -1.87
N CYS A 91 6.29 7.22 -1.33
CA CYS A 91 7.49 7.34 -2.16
C CYS A 91 7.90 5.96 -2.72
N GLN A 92 8.59 5.95 -3.86
CA GLN A 92 9.03 4.72 -4.54
C GLN A 92 9.77 3.74 -3.60
N GLY A 93 10.68 4.24 -2.75
CA GLY A 93 11.44 3.38 -1.84
C GLY A 93 10.57 2.72 -0.76
N CYS A 94 9.55 3.42 -0.25
CA CYS A 94 8.59 2.82 0.67
C CYS A 94 7.63 1.86 -0.03
N LYS A 95 7.21 2.15 -1.27
CA LYS A 95 6.42 1.21 -2.08
C LYS A 95 7.14 -0.12 -2.25
N TRP A 96 8.41 -0.10 -2.65
CA TRP A 96 9.18 -1.34 -2.88
C TRP A 96 9.30 -2.18 -1.61
N ARG A 97 9.60 -1.54 -0.47
CA ARG A 97 9.66 -2.24 0.82
C ARG A 97 8.31 -2.80 1.26
N LEU A 98 7.23 -2.07 0.99
CA LEU A 98 5.87 -2.52 1.28
C LEU A 98 5.52 -3.78 0.48
N LEU A 99 5.78 -3.79 -0.82
CA LEU A 99 5.49 -4.96 -1.67
C LEU A 99 6.29 -6.19 -1.21
N ALA A 100 7.59 -6.03 -0.97
CA ALA A 100 8.44 -7.11 -0.48
C ALA A 100 7.98 -7.65 0.89
N ALA A 101 7.59 -6.76 1.81
CA ALA A 101 7.03 -7.15 3.10
C ALA A 101 5.70 -7.91 2.94
N TYR A 102 4.86 -7.52 1.98
CA TYR A 102 3.57 -8.16 1.75
C TYR A 102 3.73 -9.55 1.14
N GLU A 103 4.69 -9.73 0.23
CA GLU A 103 5.04 -11.03 -0.32
C GLU A 103 5.52 -12.00 0.78
N LEU A 104 6.37 -11.52 1.69
CA LEU A 104 6.79 -12.30 2.86
C LEU A 104 5.60 -12.66 3.75
N HIS A 105 4.72 -11.69 4.03
CA HIS A 105 3.50 -11.90 4.81
C HIS A 105 2.61 -13.02 4.23
N ARG A 106 2.34 -13.00 2.91
CA ARG A 106 1.59 -14.07 2.23
C ARG A 106 2.29 -15.43 2.33
N THR A 107 3.62 -15.45 2.26
CA THR A 107 4.42 -16.68 2.38
C THR A 107 4.33 -17.27 3.79
N CYS A 108 4.35 -16.42 4.82
CA CYS A 108 4.15 -16.83 6.20
C CYS A 108 2.75 -17.44 6.39
N LEU A 109 1.69 -16.80 5.90
CA LEU A 109 0.32 -17.32 6.01
C LEU A 109 0.18 -18.71 5.37
N ARG A 110 0.63 -18.89 4.12
CA ARG A 110 0.59 -20.20 3.44
C ARG A 110 1.39 -21.28 4.16
N SER A 111 2.52 -20.91 4.75
CA SER A 111 3.36 -21.85 5.49
C SER A 111 2.67 -22.29 6.78
N ASP A 112 2.05 -21.36 7.48
CA ASP A 112 1.33 -21.57 8.73
C ASP A 112 0.08 -22.46 8.53
N ASP A 113 -0.67 -22.26 7.45
CA ASP A 113 -1.79 -23.14 7.07
C ASP A 113 -1.33 -24.58 6.83
N LYS A 114 -0.26 -24.77 6.06
CA LYS A 114 0.32 -26.11 5.82
C LYS A 114 0.85 -26.74 7.10
N LEU A 115 1.39 -25.96 8.02
CA LEU A 115 1.86 -26.46 9.31
C LEU A 115 0.68 -26.95 10.15
N ARG A 116 -0.44 -26.20 10.20
CA ARG A 116 -1.67 -26.64 10.88
C ARG A 116 -2.21 -27.95 10.32
N GLU A 117 -2.33 -28.07 9.01
CA GLU A 117 -2.79 -29.31 8.36
C GLU A 117 -1.92 -30.51 8.75
N ARG A 118 -0.59 -30.33 8.77
CA ARG A 118 0.35 -31.39 9.17
C ARG A 118 0.19 -31.77 10.64
N VAL A 119 0.05 -30.79 11.52
CA VAL A 119 -0.16 -31.04 12.96
C VAL A 119 -1.46 -31.82 13.19
N GLU A 120 -2.54 -31.47 12.49
CA GLU A 120 -3.81 -32.20 12.57
C GLU A 120 -3.71 -33.62 12.01
N ALA A 121 -3.01 -33.81 10.89
CA ALA A 121 -2.79 -35.12 10.30
C ALA A 121 -1.97 -36.03 11.22
N ILE A 122 -1.00 -35.49 11.97
CA ILE A 122 -0.25 -36.23 12.99
C ILE A 122 -1.18 -36.62 14.14
N ARG A 123 -1.99 -35.69 14.66
CA ARG A 123 -2.94 -35.96 15.75
C ARG A 123 -3.95 -37.06 15.43
N LYS A 124 -4.40 -37.17 14.17
CA LYS A 124 -5.36 -38.20 13.74
C LYS A 124 -4.75 -39.59 13.54
N LYS A 125 -3.41 -39.71 13.55
CA LYS A 125 -2.69 -40.99 13.39
C LYS A 125 -2.30 -41.63 14.73
N VAL A 126 -2.55 -40.94 15.84
CA VAL A 126 -2.33 -41.39 17.22
C VAL A 126 -3.69 -41.72 17.82
#